data_AF-A0A0R9NM45-F1
#
_entry.id   AF-A0A0R9NM45-F1
#
_cell.length_a   1.000
_cell.length_b   1.000
_cell.length_c   1.000
_cell.angle_alpha   90.00
_cell.angle_beta   90.00
_cell.angle_gamma   90.00
#
_symmetry.space_group_name_H-M   'P 1'
#
loop_
_entity.id
_entity.type
_entity.pdbx_description
1 polymer ?
#
loop_
_entity_poly.entity_id
_entity_poly.type
_entity_poly.pdbx_seq_one_letter_code
_entity_poly.pdbx_strand_id
1 'polypeptide(L)'
;MVKIKCFSLLLVLILLLLLFISCDSGSKAGAGTNTGITTGKTTKITTGTTTGTTTGTTTGTNTGITTETNTGTTTGTNTVTDVEVGDEEALAYLNETVTYPKLKELLDQFGVSGAGRKAISYIQGILRVSYKNGFDDKFYNSLNQLGADVAVEKIIKPTVSLLRARGEALRVIQDPTNAGVKSRLQDMLSSCDHVISLSWYLISGFDYFIFKEDVFTRMITRYTPKFSKFKEMVKNPRVMDIYVWLDADEQAIIDDMEKIVVNATYDKEKFNDKLNSLSDYRVAEIVCYYRDFKNDQEEALKAIEGVSDDAEKQNLKTRFNTLQGEYYSSIRDAFNKSADDLYAQLNHYPDEYSSGFPKIRDDAKRAAAAAKEAEAAKAAEAEEGSGTDEESGAADGGS
;
A
#
# COMPACT_ATOMS: atom_id res chain seq x y z
N MET A 1 54.74 10.01 5.47
CA MET A 1 54.16 11.17 4.76
C MET A 1 53.59 10.75 3.41
N VAL A 2 52.29 10.39 3.31
CA VAL A 2 51.47 10.50 2.09
C VAL A 2 49.99 10.41 2.51
N LYS A 3 49.31 11.54 2.75
CA LYS A 3 47.84 11.59 2.98
C LYS A 3 47.25 12.92 2.47
N ILE A 4 47.46 13.27 1.20
CA ILE A 4 46.83 14.44 0.57
C ILE A 4 46.53 14.16 -0.92
N LYS A 5 45.74 13.13 -1.23
CA LYS A 5 45.27 12.91 -2.63
C LYS A 5 43.77 12.59 -2.78
N CYS A 6 43.05 12.20 -1.72
CA CYS A 6 41.62 11.88 -1.85
C CYS A 6 40.69 13.10 -1.88
N PHE A 7 41.10 14.25 -1.33
CA PHE A 7 40.24 15.44 -1.31
C PHE A 7 40.06 16.10 -2.68
N SER A 8 41.07 16.06 -3.56
CA SER A 8 40.94 16.63 -4.91
C SER A 8 39.96 15.87 -5.80
N LEU A 9 39.87 14.54 -5.66
CA LEU A 9 38.99 13.74 -6.52
C LEU A 9 37.51 13.96 -6.18
N LEU A 10 37.18 14.02 -4.89
CA LEU A 10 35.82 14.28 -4.42
C LEU A 10 35.33 15.68 -4.86
N LEU A 11 36.21 16.68 -4.78
CA LEU A 11 35.87 18.06 -5.11
C LEU A 11 35.64 18.26 -6.63
N VAL A 12 36.41 17.54 -7.46
CA VAL A 12 36.19 17.50 -8.92
C VAL A 12 34.86 16.81 -9.27
N LEU A 13 34.49 15.75 -8.55
CA LEU A 13 33.25 15.01 -8.78
C LEU A 13 32.01 15.86 -8.45
N ILE A 14 32.07 16.65 -7.37
CA ILE A 14 31.01 17.57 -6.97
C ILE A 14 30.85 18.71 -7.98
N LEU A 15 31.95 19.25 -8.51
CA LEU A 15 31.92 20.29 -9.56
C LEU A 15 31.27 19.80 -10.86
N LEU A 16 31.51 18.55 -11.25
CA LEU A 16 30.89 17.94 -12.44
C LEU A 16 29.38 17.71 -12.27
N LEU A 17 28.94 17.33 -11.06
CA LEU A 17 27.51 17.18 -10.74
C LEU A 17 26.77 18.51 -10.78
N LEU A 18 27.38 19.60 -10.28
CA LEU A 18 26.78 20.94 -10.33
C LEU A 18 26.70 21.51 -11.76
N LEU A 19 27.65 21.16 -12.63
CA LEU A 19 27.62 21.51 -14.06
C LEU A 19 26.49 20.78 -14.81
N PHE A 20 26.17 19.55 -14.42
CA PHE A 20 25.08 18.78 -15.03
C PHE A 20 23.70 19.34 -14.67
N ILE A 21 23.52 19.83 -13.44
CA ILE A 21 22.24 20.38 -12.96
C ILE A 21 21.95 21.78 -13.58
N SER A 22 22.98 22.52 -14.00
CA SER A 22 22.80 23.86 -14.59
C SER A 22 22.42 23.86 -16.09
N CYS A 23 22.31 22.70 -16.74
CA CYS A 23 22.14 22.61 -18.19
C CYS A 23 20.70 22.36 -18.68
N ASP A 24 19.68 22.25 -17.81
CA ASP A 24 18.31 21.89 -18.24
C ASP A 24 17.25 23.00 -18.12
N SER A 25 17.65 24.23 -17.82
CA SER A 25 16.71 25.37 -17.76
C SER A 25 16.63 26.14 -19.09
N GLY A 26 16.25 25.42 -20.15
CA GLY A 26 16.03 25.99 -21.48
C GLY A 26 14.65 26.62 -21.66
N SER A 27 14.45 27.83 -21.13
CA SER A 27 13.34 28.72 -21.49
C SER A 27 13.37 29.05 -22.99
N LYS A 28 12.23 28.92 -23.69
CA LYS A 28 12.04 29.47 -25.04
C LYS A 28 10.76 30.29 -25.12
N ALA A 29 10.92 31.57 -24.77
CA ALA A 29 10.16 32.66 -25.36
C ALA A 29 10.98 33.27 -26.51
N GLY A 30 10.30 33.76 -27.56
CA GLY A 30 10.86 34.80 -28.42
C GLY A 30 10.78 34.57 -29.93
N ALA A 31 9.80 35.25 -30.53
CA ALA A 31 9.88 36.13 -31.70
C ALA A 31 10.51 35.64 -33.03
N GLY A 32 9.78 35.87 -34.11
CA GLY A 32 10.13 35.47 -35.47
C GLY A 32 10.99 36.46 -36.25
N THR A 33 11.20 36.12 -37.52
CA THR A 33 11.53 37.06 -38.61
C THR A 33 11.09 36.45 -39.95
N ASN A 34 10.39 37.26 -40.74
CA ASN A 34 10.05 37.00 -42.14
C ASN A 34 11.27 37.23 -43.04
N THR A 35 11.37 36.51 -44.16
CA THR A 35 11.41 37.04 -45.56
C THR A 35 11.73 35.89 -46.54
N GLY A 36 10.88 35.68 -47.56
CA GLY A 36 11.16 34.77 -48.68
C GLY A 36 9.91 34.48 -49.53
N ILE A 37 9.76 35.19 -50.64
CA ILE A 37 8.62 35.20 -51.57
C ILE A 37 8.65 33.97 -52.51
N THR A 38 7.54 33.23 -52.68
CA THR A 38 6.82 33.02 -53.97
C THR A 38 5.75 31.91 -53.93
N THR A 39 4.52 32.33 -54.26
CA THR A 39 3.48 31.66 -55.07
C THR A 39 3.02 30.23 -54.72
N GLY A 40 1.89 30.13 -54.02
CA GLY A 40 1.12 28.88 -53.89
C GLY A 40 -0.25 29.08 -53.23
N LYS A 41 -1.30 28.92 -54.03
CA LYS A 41 -2.75 28.97 -53.75
C LYS A 41 -3.15 28.66 -52.29
N THR A 42 -3.76 29.65 -51.61
CA THR A 42 -4.29 29.53 -50.25
C THR A 42 -5.70 28.90 -50.24
N THR A 43 -5.88 27.80 -49.50
CA THR A 43 -7.16 27.42 -48.89
C THR A 43 -6.94 27.42 -47.38
N LYS A 44 -7.39 28.48 -46.70
CA LYS A 44 -7.26 28.64 -45.25
C LYS A 44 -8.53 28.11 -44.58
N ILE A 45 -8.47 26.90 -44.02
CA ILE A 45 -9.46 26.45 -43.04
C ILE A 45 -9.03 27.05 -41.69
N THR A 46 -9.85 27.94 -41.16
CA THR A 46 -9.67 28.52 -39.81
C THR A 46 -10.50 27.68 -38.85
N THR A 47 -9.86 26.81 -38.07
CA THR A 47 -10.52 26.15 -36.94
C THR A 47 -10.44 27.08 -35.73
N GLY A 48 -11.50 27.84 -35.48
CA GLY A 48 -11.66 28.57 -34.22
C GLY A 48 -12.40 27.69 -33.21
N THR A 49 -11.70 27.18 -32.20
CA THR A 49 -12.35 26.55 -31.04
C THR A 49 -12.89 27.66 -30.15
N THR A 50 -14.21 27.86 -30.16
CA THR A 50 -14.88 28.72 -29.19
C THR A 50 -15.42 27.82 -28.09
N THR A 51 -14.74 27.76 -26.94
CA THR A 51 -15.26 27.06 -25.75
C THR A 51 -16.30 27.97 -25.09
N GLY A 52 -17.57 27.78 -25.46
CA GLY A 52 -18.71 28.35 -24.74
C GLY A 52 -19.31 27.30 -23.82
N THR A 53 -19.07 27.39 -22.52
CA THR A 53 -19.78 26.59 -21.52
C THR A 53 -21.20 27.14 -21.40
N THR A 54 -22.19 26.41 -21.92
CA THR A 54 -23.61 26.71 -21.69
C THR A 54 -24.18 25.60 -20.83
N THR A 55 -24.37 25.87 -19.54
CA THR A 55 -25.11 24.99 -18.63
C THR A 55 -26.60 25.22 -18.86
N GLY A 56 -27.26 24.25 -19.49
CA GLY A 56 -28.71 24.26 -19.69
C GLY A 56 -29.29 22.88 -19.46
N THR A 57 -30.00 22.71 -18.33
CA THR A 57 -30.83 21.54 -18.07
C THR A 57 -32.11 21.66 -18.90
N THR A 58 -32.34 20.75 -19.84
CA THR A 58 -33.61 20.70 -20.59
C THR A 58 -34.25 19.33 -20.40
N THR A 59 -35.31 19.28 -19.59
CA THR A 59 -36.23 18.15 -19.54
C THR A 59 -37.31 18.40 -20.59
N GLY A 60 -37.37 17.58 -21.63
CA GLY A 60 -38.39 17.67 -22.67
C GLY A 60 -38.56 16.35 -23.41
N THR A 61 -39.70 15.69 -23.19
CA THR A 61 -40.15 14.52 -23.94
C THR A 61 -40.62 14.97 -25.32
N ASN A 62 -39.97 14.50 -26.39
CA ASN A 62 -40.47 14.68 -27.76
C ASN A 62 -40.60 13.33 -28.47
N THR A 63 -41.84 12.95 -28.72
CA THR A 63 -42.23 11.92 -29.69
C THR A 63 -42.25 12.58 -31.07
N GLY A 64 -41.33 12.21 -31.95
CA GLY A 64 -41.28 12.67 -33.33
C GLY A 64 -40.67 11.59 -34.22
N ILE A 65 -41.48 11.03 -35.11
CA ILE A 65 -41.03 10.13 -36.18
C ILE A 65 -40.39 11.00 -37.26
N THR A 66 -39.09 10.84 -37.49
CA THR A 66 -38.39 11.35 -38.67
C THR A 66 -37.64 10.20 -39.34
N THR A 67 -38.10 9.86 -40.54
CA THR A 67 -37.43 8.93 -41.45
C THR A 67 -36.42 9.72 -42.27
N GLU A 68 -35.14 9.61 -41.94
CA GLU A 68 -34.05 10.06 -42.82
C GLU A 68 -32.96 8.99 -42.89
N THR A 69 -32.72 8.50 -44.11
CA THR A 69 -31.63 7.58 -44.45
C THR A 69 -30.35 8.39 -44.67
N ASN A 70 -29.47 8.42 -43.67
CA ASN A 70 -28.13 8.98 -43.82
C ASN A 70 -27.08 7.86 -43.75
N THR A 71 -26.51 7.51 -44.91
CA THR A 71 -25.31 6.67 -45.01
C THR A 71 -24.09 7.56 -44.82
N GLY A 72 -23.66 7.74 -43.58
CA GLY A 72 -22.43 8.44 -43.21
C GLY A 72 -21.51 7.50 -42.44
N THR A 73 -20.31 7.25 -42.95
CA THR A 73 -19.26 6.50 -42.25
C THR A 73 -18.74 7.32 -41.07
N THR A 74 -19.16 6.97 -39.86
CA THR A 74 -18.63 7.52 -38.61
C THR A 74 -17.35 6.80 -38.23
N THR A 75 -16.19 7.42 -38.44
CA THR A 75 -14.98 7.10 -37.68
C THR A 75 -15.11 7.75 -36.31
N GLY A 76 -15.81 7.08 -35.39
CA GLY A 76 -15.96 7.53 -34.01
C GLY A 76 -14.68 7.29 -33.23
N THR A 77 -13.94 8.35 -32.91
CA THR A 77 -13.00 8.32 -31.78
C THR A 77 -13.85 8.42 -30.52
N ASN A 78 -14.10 7.27 -29.87
CA ASN A 78 -14.78 7.21 -28.58
C ASN A 78 -13.93 7.89 -27.52
N THR A 79 -14.08 9.20 -27.40
CA THR A 79 -13.69 9.92 -26.20
C THR A 79 -14.81 9.67 -25.21
N VAL A 80 -14.71 8.58 -24.44
CA VAL A 80 -15.60 8.36 -23.30
C VAL A 80 -15.30 9.48 -22.31
N THR A 81 -16.09 10.53 -22.35
CA THR A 81 -16.25 11.40 -21.18
C THR A 81 -16.84 10.52 -20.09
N ASP A 82 -16.06 10.25 -19.04
CA ASP A 82 -16.56 9.61 -17.82
C ASP A 82 -17.69 10.49 -17.28
N VAL A 83 -18.92 10.15 -17.61
CA VAL A 83 -20.10 10.71 -16.95
C VAL A 83 -20.00 10.25 -15.50
N GLU A 84 -20.05 11.19 -14.56
CA GLU A 84 -20.02 10.88 -13.14
C GLU A 84 -21.30 10.10 -12.78
N VAL A 85 -21.19 8.77 -12.79
CA VAL A 85 -22.27 7.87 -12.41
C VAL A 85 -22.39 7.92 -10.89
N GLY A 86 -23.59 8.22 -10.38
CA GLY A 86 -23.86 8.22 -8.94
C GLY A 86 -23.64 6.82 -8.32
N ASP A 87 -23.30 6.78 -7.03
CA ASP A 87 -22.93 5.54 -6.33
C ASP A 87 -23.94 4.40 -6.47
N GLU A 88 -25.23 4.72 -6.44
CA GLU A 88 -26.30 3.71 -6.55
C GLU A 88 -26.30 2.98 -7.90
N GLU A 89 -26.10 3.75 -8.98
CA GLU A 89 -26.06 3.22 -10.33
C GLU A 89 -24.75 2.49 -10.58
N ALA A 90 -23.63 2.99 -10.03
CA ALA A 90 -22.35 2.32 -10.15
C ALA A 90 -22.32 0.96 -9.45
N LEU A 91 -23.03 0.82 -8.33
CA LEU A 91 -23.16 -0.41 -7.57
C LEU A 91 -24.42 -1.23 -7.95
N ALA A 92 -25.09 -0.91 -9.06
CA ALA A 92 -26.30 -1.62 -9.50
C ALA A 92 -26.07 -3.13 -9.81
N TYR A 93 -24.81 -3.52 -10.03
CA TYR A 93 -24.44 -4.94 -10.21
C TYR A 93 -24.45 -5.74 -8.89
N LEU A 94 -24.60 -5.07 -7.75
CA LEU A 94 -24.71 -5.67 -6.42
C LEU A 94 -26.15 -5.62 -5.92
N ASN A 95 -26.57 -6.70 -5.27
CA ASN A 95 -27.81 -6.74 -4.51
C ASN A 95 -27.53 -6.42 -3.04
N GLU A 96 -28.42 -5.66 -2.40
CA GLU A 96 -28.43 -5.56 -0.95
C GLU A 96 -28.97 -6.88 -0.37
N THR A 97 -28.18 -7.51 0.50
CA THR A 97 -28.49 -8.82 1.08
C THR A 97 -28.40 -8.82 2.60
N VAL A 98 -28.25 -7.67 3.24
CA VAL A 98 -28.39 -7.57 4.70
C VAL A 98 -29.77 -8.09 5.09
N THR A 99 -29.82 -9.22 5.79
CA THR A 99 -31.07 -9.81 6.30
C THR A 99 -31.17 -9.74 7.82
N TYR A 100 -30.06 -9.48 8.52
CA TYR A 100 -30.03 -9.45 9.99
C TYR A 100 -30.72 -8.19 10.53
N PRO A 101 -31.82 -8.30 11.30
CA PRO A 101 -32.65 -7.16 11.68
C PRO A 101 -31.90 -6.08 12.47
N LYS A 102 -31.09 -6.47 13.47
CA LYS A 102 -30.34 -5.50 14.28
C LYS A 102 -29.33 -4.72 13.45
N LEU A 103 -28.70 -5.37 12.46
CA LEU A 103 -27.77 -4.68 11.55
C LEU A 103 -28.51 -3.70 10.64
N LYS A 104 -29.71 -4.04 10.14
CA LYS A 104 -30.51 -3.08 9.36
C LYS A 104 -30.81 -1.82 10.16
N GLU A 105 -31.31 -2.01 11.38
CA GLU A 105 -31.64 -0.91 12.28
C GLU A 105 -30.41 -0.05 12.60
N LEU A 106 -29.25 -0.67 12.84
CA LEU A 106 -27.99 0.06 13.05
C LEU A 106 -27.61 0.91 11.82
N LEU A 107 -27.72 0.34 10.61
CA LEU A 107 -27.41 1.08 9.38
C LEU A 107 -28.41 2.22 9.13
N ASP A 108 -29.68 2.06 9.53
CA ASP A 108 -30.67 3.14 9.53
C ASP A 108 -30.27 4.25 10.52
N GLN A 109 -29.89 3.89 11.74
CA GLN A 109 -29.42 4.84 12.75
C GLN A 109 -28.15 5.59 12.32
N PHE A 110 -27.25 4.92 11.60
CA PHE A 110 -26.03 5.51 11.03
C PHE A 110 -26.31 6.38 9.79
N GLY A 111 -27.53 6.39 9.25
CA GLY A 111 -27.88 7.15 8.06
C GLY A 111 -27.22 6.61 6.77
N VAL A 112 -26.98 5.30 6.70
CA VAL A 112 -26.27 4.66 5.58
C VAL A 112 -27.15 4.62 4.33
N SER A 113 -26.60 5.12 3.21
CA SER A 113 -27.24 5.11 1.88
C SER A 113 -27.43 3.69 1.32
N GLY A 114 -28.20 3.51 0.26
CA GLY A 114 -28.38 2.20 -0.38
C GLY A 114 -27.06 1.62 -0.90
N ALA A 115 -26.20 2.44 -1.50
CA ALA A 115 -24.86 2.07 -1.92
C ALA A 115 -24.01 1.63 -0.73
N GLY A 116 -24.11 2.33 0.40
CA GLY A 116 -23.46 1.93 1.65
C GLY A 116 -23.98 0.59 2.18
N ARG A 117 -25.28 0.31 2.08
CA ARG A 117 -25.86 -0.98 2.47
C ARG A 117 -25.45 -2.13 1.56
N LYS A 118 -25.31 -1.87 0.26
CA LYS A 118 -24.71 -2.82 -0.70
C LYS A 118 -23.25 -3.11 -0.34
N ALA A 119 -22.48 -2.09 0.06
CA ALA A 119 -21.11 -2.27 0.52
C ALA A 119 -21.04 -3.13 1.79
N ILE A 120 -21.88 -2.87 2.79
CA ILE A 120 -21.97 -3.69 4.00
C ILE A 120 -22.42 -5.12 3.68
N SER A 121 -23.41 -5.28 2.79
CA SER A 121 -23.86 -6.60 2.31
C SER A 121 -22.73 -7.41 1.70
N TYR A 122 -21.89 -6.75 0.89
CA TYR A 122 -20.76 -7.37 0.23
C TYR A 122 -19.68 -7.81 1.23
N ILE A 123 -19.30 -6.94 2.18
CA ILE A 123 -18.39 -7.31 3.27
C ILE A 123 -18.95 -8.48 4.07
N GLN A 124 -20.23 -8.40 4.49
CA GLN A 124 -20.90 -9.44 5.25
C GLN A 124 -20.89 -10.79 4.49
N GLY A 125 -21.16 -10.76 3.18
CA GLY A 125 -21.15 -11.95 2.32
C GLY A 125 -19.78 -12.63 2.28
N ILE A 126 -18.70 -11.86 2.16
CA ILE A 126 -17.33 -12.37 2.14
C ILE A 126 -16.98 -12.99 3.50
N LEU A 127 -17.20 -12.26 4.59
CA LEU A 127 -16.77 -12.67 5.92
C LEU A 127 -17.59 -13.82 6.51
N ARG A 128 -18.88 -13.92 6.16
CA ARG A 128 -19.75 -14.99 6.65
C ARG A 128 -19.27 -16.38 6.20
N VAL A 129 -18.56 -16.48 5.07
CA VAL A 129 -17.95 -17.75 4.63
C VAL A 129 -16.86 -18.21 5.61
N SER A 130 -16.14 -17.26 6.19
CA SER A 130 -15.00 -17.50 7.08
C SER A 130 -15.39 -17.72 8.54
N TYR A 131 -16.57 -17.23 8.99
CA TYR A 131 -17.01 -17.31 10.39
C TYR A 131 -18.44 -17.86 10.49
N LYS A 132 -18.61 -19.11 10.95
CA LYS A 132 -19.92 -19.80 10.95
C LYS A 132 -20.80 -19.55 12.19
N ASN A 133 -20.22 -19.32 13.37
CA ASN A 133 -20.98 -19.24 14.62
C ASN A 133 -21.01 -17.81 15.19
N GLY A 134 -22.23 -17.25 15.33
CA GLY A 134 -22.44 -15.92 15.94
C GLY A 134 -21.87 -14.75 15.12
N PHE A 135 -21.56 -14.96 13.85
CA PHE A 135 -20.92 -13.95 13.01
C PHE A 135 -21.75 -12.67 12.90
N ASP A 136 -23.06 -12.77 12.68
CA ASP A 136 -23.91 -11.58 12.50
C ASP A 136 -23.92 -10.70 13.76
N ASP A 137 -23.96 -11.31 14.95
CA ASP A 137 -23.85 -10.58 16.22
C ASP A 137 -22.46 -9.95 16.40
N LYS A 138 -21.38 -10.68 16.06
CA LYS A 138 -20.01 -10.15 16.15
C LYS A 138 -19.78 -8.99 15.18
N PHE A 139 -20.26 -9.12 13.95
CA PHE A 139 -20.15 -8.09 12.93
C PHE A 139 -20.97 -6.86 13.29
N TYR A 140 -22.21 -7.05 13.75
CA TYR A 140 -23.04 -5.98 14.32
C TYR A 140 -22.32 -5.27 15.48
N ASN A 141 -21.82 -6.03 16.46
CA ASN A 141 -21.16 -5.46 17.63
C ASN A 141 -19.90 -4.67 17.23
N SER A 142 -19.14 -5.14 16.24
CA SER A 142 -17.96 -4.44 15.73
C SER A 142 -18.33 -3.08 15.15
N LEU A 143 -19.33 -3.02 14.28
CA LEU A 143 -19.80 -1.75 13.69
C LEU A 143 -20.42 -0.83 14.75
N ASN A 144 -21.19 -1.39 15.69
CA ASN A 144 -21.82 -0.62 16.76
C ASN A 144 -20.78 0.00 17.71
N GLN A 145 -19.69 -0.71 18.00
CA GLN A 145 -18.60 -0.20 18.85
C GLN A 145 -17.83 0.95 18.21
N LEU A 146 -17.67 0.95 16.88
CA LEU A 146 -16.99 2.03 16.16
C LEU A 146 -17.82 3.32 16.12
N GLY A 147 -19.15 3.19 16.12
CA GLY A 147 -20.07 4.31 15.95
C GLY A 147 -20.20 4.78 14.50
N ALA A 148 -21.19 5.63 14.25
CA ALA A 148 -21.62 6.03 12.91
C ALA A 148 -20.48 6.70 12.11
N ASP A 149 -19.82 7.70 12.69
CA ASP A 149 -18.81 8.50 12.00
C ASP A 149 -17.65 7.64 11.49
N VAL A 150 -17.11 6.79 12.36
CA VAL A 150 -15.97 5.91 12.02
C VAL A 150 -16.42 4.83 11.05
N ALA A 151 -17.55 4.16 11.29
CA ALA A 151 -18.06 3.13 10.39
C ALA A 151 -18.33 3.67 8.99
N VAL A 152 -18.91 4.87 8.87
CA VAL A 152 -19.21 5.49 7.57
C VAL A 152 -17.93 5.94 6.87
N GLU A 153 -17.07 6.71 7.54
CA GLU A 153 -15.88 7.30 6.89
C GLU A 153 -14.79 6.28 6.61
N LYS A 154 -14.58 5.31 7.49
CA LYS A 154 -13.41 4.42 7.43
C LYS A 154 -13.72 3.02 6.92
N ILE A 155 -14.99 2.62 6.88
CA ILE A 155 -15.39 1.30 6.36
C ILE A 155 -16.24 1.48 5.10
N ILE A 156 -17.36 2.17 5.22
CA ILE A 156 -18.38 2.19 4.17
C ILE A 156 -17.89 2.97 2.95
N LYS A 157 -17.45 4.22 3.12
CA LYS A 157 -17.00 5.06 1.99
C LYS A 157 -15.82 4.46 1.20
N PRO A 158 -14.75 3.94 1.83
CA PRO A 158 -13.68 3.27 1.11
C PRO A 158 -14.19 2.04 0.35
N THR A 159 -15.08 1.25 0.96
CA THR A 159 -15.63 0.06 0.31
C THR A 159 -16.54 0.41 -0.86
N VAL A 160 -17.36 1.46 -0.76
CA VAL A 160 -18.16 1.95 -1.89
C VAL A 160 -17.25 2.37 -3.05
N SER A 161 -16.15 3.07 -2.76
CA SER A 161 -15.17 3.48 -3.78
C SER A 161 -14.51 2.28 -4.47
N LEU A 162 -14.10 1.27 -3.69
CA LEU A 162 -13.56 0.01 -4.20
C LEU A 162 -14.56 -0.72 -5.09
N LEU A 163 -15.83 -0.81 -4.66
CA LEU A 163 -16.89 -1.47 -5.40
C LEU A 163 -17.26 -0.72 -6.68
N ARG A 164 -17.20 0.61 -6.68
CA ARG A 164 -17.35 1.41 -7.90
C ARG A 164 -16.28 1.02 -8.92
N ALA A 165 -15.01 1.00 -8.51
CA ALA A 165 -13.90 0.62 -9.37
C ALA A 165 -14.01 -0.85 -9.85
N ARG A 166 -14.46 -1.76 -8.97
CA ARG A 166 -14.74 -3.15 -9.31
C ARG A 166 -15.85 -3.28 -10.37
N GLY A 167 -16.92 -2.50 -10.26
CA GLY A 167 -18.00 -2.46 -11.24
C GLY A 167 -17.52 -2.02 -12.64
N GLU A 168 -16.65 -1.01 -12.69
CA GLU A 168 -16.00 -0.59 -13.94
C GLU A 168 -15.10 -1.68 -14.52
N ALA A 169 -14.26 -2.30 -13.70
CA ALA A 169 -13.41 -3.42 -14.11
C ALA A 169 -14.24 -4.61 -14.63
N LEU A 170 -15.40 -4.88 -14.02
CA LEU A 170 -16.32 -5.93 -14.47
C LEU A 170 -16.85 -5.66 -15.88
N ARG A 171 -17.17 -4.40 -16.21
CA ARG A 171 -17.60 -4.01 -17.57
C ARG A 171 -16.50 -4.28 -18.60
N VAL A 172 -15.24 -3.99 -18.25
CA VAL A 172 -14.08 -4.29 -19.11
C VAL A 172 -13.94 -5.81 -19.35
N ILE A 173 -14.11 -6.63 -18.30
CA ILE A 173 -14.08 -8.10 -18.39
C ILE A 173 -15.22 -8.65 -19.27
N GLN A 174 -16.40 -8.05 -19.19
CA GLN A 174 -17.59 -8.50 -19.91
C GLN A 174 -17.55 -8.14 -21.40
N ASP A 175 -16.71 -7.18 -21.81
CA ASP A 175 -16.53 -6.83 -23.21
C ASP A 175 -15.99 -8.04 -24.00
N PRO A 176 -16.73 -8.51 -25.03
CA PRO A 176 -16.35 -9.69 -25.80
C PRO A 176 -15.02 -9.53 -26.54
N THR A 177 -14.56 -8.30 -26.80
CA THR A 177 -13.26 -8.04 -27.44
C THR A 177 -12.08 -8.44 -26.55
N ASN A 178 -12.30 -8.58 -25.23
CA ASN A 178 -11.27 -8.91 -24.24
C ASN A 178 -11.22 -10.40 -23.87
N ALA A 179 -11.83 -11.28 -24.68
CA ALA A 179 -11.94 -12.71 -24.37
C ALA A 179 -10.57 -13.38 -24.10
N GLY A 180 -9.50 -12.96 -24.79
CA GLY A 180 -8.15 -13.53 -24.65
C GLY A 180 -7.47 -13.25 -23.31
N VAL A 181 -7.91 -12.23 -22.56
CA VAL A 181 -7.36 -11.86 -21.24
C VAL A 181 -8.36 -12.03 -20.10
N LYS A 182 -9.56 -12.54 -20.40
CA LYS A 182 -10.71 -12.60 -19.49
C LYS A 182 -10.43 -13.38 -18.21
N SER A 183 -9.87 -14.58 -18.31
CA SER A 183 -9.59 -15.44 -17.15
C SER A 183 -8.63 -14.75 -16.17
N ARG A 184 -7.56 -14.14 -16.67
CA ARG A 184 -6.59 -13.43 -15.83
C ARG A 184 -7.19 -12.19 -15.17
N LEU A 185 -8.00 -11.42 -15.91
CA LEU A 185 -8.72 -10.28 -15.31
C LEU A 185 -9.74 -10.75 -14.26
N GLN A 186 -10.35 -11.93 -14.40
CA GLN A 186 -11.23 -12.53 -13.40
C GLN A 186 -10.47 -12.99 -12.14
N ASP A 187 -9.27 -13.55 -12.29
CA ASP A 187 -8.40 -13.90 -11.16
C ASP A 187 -8.02 -12.63 -10.38
N MET A 188 -7.70 -11.56 -11.09
CA MET A 188 -7.42 -10.25 -10.50
C MET A 188 -8.64 -9.63 -9.83
N LEU A 189 -9.81 -9.70 -10.47
CA LEU A 189 -11.07 -9.23 -9.89
C LEU A 189 -11.40 -9.97 -8.58
N SER A 190 -11.14 -11.28 -8.53
CA SER A 190 -11.34 -12.10 -7.32
C SER A 190 -10.41 -11.69 -6.17
N SER A 191 -9.27 -11.03 -6.46
CA SER A 191 -8.40 -10.49 -5.41
C SER A 191 -9.08 -9.39 -4.59
N CYS A 192 -10.13 -8.73 -5.10
CA CYS A 192 -10.96 -7.79 -4.36
C CYS A 192 -11.62 -8.43 -3.12
N ASP A 193 -12.23 -9.61 -3.33
CA ASP A 193 -12.93 -10.35 -2.29
C ASP A 193 -11.94 -10.75 -1.17
N HIS A 194 -10.74 -11.16 -1.59
CA HIS A 194 -9.68 -11.52 -0.67
C HIS A 194 -9.10 -10.33 0.10
N VAL A 195 -8.98 -9.14 -0.49
CA VAL A 195 -8.52 -7.94 0.22
C VAL A 195 -9.47 -7.57 1.35
N ILE A 196 -10.77 -7.67 1.14
CA ILE A 196 -11.76 -7.44 2.19
C ILE A 196 -11.64 -8.50 3.28
N SER A 197 -11.52 -9.77 2.91
CA SER A 197 -11.31 -10.86 3.86
C SER A 197 -10.02 -10.68 4.68
N LEU A 198 -8.91 -10.38 4.02
CA LEU A 198 -7.59 -10.21 4.63
C LEU A 198 -7.56 -8.98 5.54
N SER A 199 -8.14 -7.86 5.09
CA SER A 199 -8.26 -6.66 5.91
C SER A 199 -8.99 -6.97 7.20
N TRP A 200 -10.03 -7.82 7.16
CA TRP A 200 -10.74 -8.21 8.38
C TRP A 200 -9.96 -9.23 9.22
N TYR A 201 -9.25 -10.17 8.59
CA TYR A 201 -8.49 -11.23 9.26
C TYR A 201 -7.25 -10.70 10.00
N LEU A 202 -6.43 -9.88 9.35
CA LEU A 202 -5.24 -9.23 9.95
C LEU A 202 -5.60 -8.32 11.13
N ILE A 203 -6.84 -7.84 11.14
CA ILE A 203 -7.37 -6.96 12.18
C ILE A 203 -7.90 -7.74 13.38
N SER A 204 -8.44 -8.95 13.17
CA SER A 204 -9.21 -9.69 14.19
C SER A 204 -8.37 -10.61 15.08
N GLY A 205 -7.05 -10.66 14.87
CA GLY A 205 -6.07 -11.39 15.70
C GLY A 205 -6.62 -12.65 16.38
N PHE A 206 -6.97 -13.67 15.60
CA PHE A 206 -7.51 -15.00 15.96
C PHE A 206 -8.63 -15.14 17.02
N ASP A 207 -8.90 -14.16 17.88
CA ASP A 207 -9.93 -14.23 18.93
C ASP A 207 -10.46 -12.85 19.41
N TYR A 208 -9.92 -11.73 18.90
CA TYR A 208 -10.37 -10.39 19.30
C TYR A 208 -10.72 -9.57 18.06
N PHE A 209 -12.02 -9.41 17.79
CA PHE A 209 -12.57 -8.47 16.80
C PHE A 209 -12.28 -7.00 17.22
N ILE A 210 -11.02 -6.62 17.39
CA ILE A 210 -10.60 -5.23 17.58
C ILE A 210 -10.38 -4.67 16.19
N PHE A 211 -11.40 -4.00 15.67
CA PHE A 211 -11.33 -3.42 14.33
C PHE A 211 -10.28 -2.30 14.29
N LYS A 212 -9.28 -2.38 13.40
CA LYS A 212 -8.27 -1.33 13.17
C LYS A 212 -8.64 -0.59 11.89
N GLU A 213 -9.48 0.43 12.01
CA GLU A 213 -10.10 1.10 10.86
C GLU A 213 -9.08 1.72 9.88
N ASP A 214 -7.94 2.18 10.38
CA ASP A 214 -6.87 2.74 9.54
C ASP A 214 -6.18 1.66 8.69
N VAL A 215 -6.03 0.44 9.23
CA VAL A 215 -5.47 -0.69 8.48
C VAL A 215 -6.43 -1.10 7.37
N PHE A 216 -7.73 -1.17 7.66
CA PHE A 216 -8.76 -1.47 6.68
C PHE A 216 -8.78 -0.42 5.56
N THR A 217 -8.87 0.87 5.92
CA THR A 217 -8.91 1.97 4.95
C THR A 217 -7.68 1.95 4.04
N ARG A 218 -6.49 1.73 4.60
CA ARG A 218 -5.22 1.67 3.86
C ARG A 218 -5.21 0.50 2.86
N MET A 219 -5.68 -0.68 3.25
CA MET A 219 -5.76 -1.84 2.36
C MET A 219 -6.76 -1.60 1.22
N ILE A 220 -7.94 -1.08 1.51
CA ILE A 220 -8.95 -0.79 0.48
C ILE A 220 -8.46 0.28 -0.50
N THR A 221 -7.85 1.34 0.00
CA THR A 221 -7.31 2.44 -0.82
C THR A 221 -6.15 1.98 -1.70
N ARG A 222 -5.31 1.04 -1.22
CA ARG A 222 -4.22 0.43 -2.01
C ARG A 222 -4.72 -0.34 -3.23
N TYR A 223 -5.85 -1.04 -3.11
CA TYR A 223 -6.36 -1.90 -4.18
C TYR A 223 -7.32 -1.21 -5.13
N THR A 224 -8.01 -0.16 -4.70
CA THR A 224 -8.98 0.56 -5.53
C THR A 224 -8.39 1.01 -6.89
N PRO A 225 -7.19 1.63 -6.96
CA PRO A 225 -6.59 2.04 -8.22
C PRO A 225 -6.21 0.88 -9.15
N LYS A 226 -5.98 -0.33 -8.62
CA LYS A 226 -5.62 -1.51 -9.42
C LYS A 226 -6.75 -1.90 -10.39
N PHE A 227 -8.01 -1.69 -10.00
CA PHE A 227 -9.17 -1.96 -10.87
C PHE A 227 -9.31 -0.94 -11.99
N SER A 228 -8.99 0.33 -11.75
CA SER A 228 -9.03 1.38 -12.78
C SER A 228 -8.05 1.10 -13.93
N LYS A 229 -6.96 0.38 -13.67
CA LYS A 229 -5.96 0.01 -14.69
C LYS A 229 -6.46 -1.04 -15.69
N PHE A 230 -7.58 -1.74 -15.45
CA PHE A 230 -8.08 -2.79 -16.35
C PHE A 230 -8.32 -2.28 -17.78
N LYS A 231 -8.80 -1.03 -17.93
CA LYS A 231 -9.00 -0.37 -19.23
C LYS A 231 -7.68 -0.16 -20.00
N GLU A 232 -6.57 0.01 -19.31
CA GLU A 232 -5.24 0.16 -19.92
C GLU A 232 -4.64 -1.21 -20.28
N MET A 233 -4.89 -2.21 -19.43
CA MET A 233 -4.39 -3.59 -19.61
C MET A 233 -4.93 -4.28 -20.85
N VAL A 234 -6.20 -4.08 -21.17
CA VAL A 234 -6.79 -4.65 -22.38
C VAL A 234 -6.16 -4.08 -23.66
N LYS A 235 -5.55 -2.88 -23.59
CA LYS A 235 -4.86 -2.24 -24.73
C LYS A 235 -3.42 -2.73 -24.89
N ASN A 236 -2.79 -3.23 -23.81
CA ASN A 236 -1.42 -3.74 -23.84
C ASN A 236 -1.29 -5.03 -23.00
N PRO A 237 -1.39 -6.22 -23.64
CA PRO A 237 -1.30 -7.49 -22.94
C PRO A 237 0.06 -7.77 -22.27
N ARG A 238 1.12 -7.01 -22.58
CA ARG A 238 2.41 -7.09 -21.85
C ARG A 238 2.33 -6.55 -20.42
N VAL A 239 1.20 -5.98 -20.01
CA VAL A 239 0.88 -5.55 -18.63
C VAL A 239 0.54 -6.74 -17.69
N MET A 240 0.77 -7.99 -18.14
CA MET A 240 0.57 -9.18 -17.31
C MET A 240 1.71 -9.51 -16.33
N ASP A 241 2.78 -8.71 -16.32
CA ASP A 241 3.81 -8.77 -15.29
C ASP A 241 3.25 -8.22 -13.97
N ILE A 242 3.31 -9.05 -12.92
CA ILE A 242 2.89 -8.70 -11.56
C ILE A 242 3.46 -7.34 -11.09
N TYR A 243 4.68 -6.98 -11.50
CA TYR A 243 5.28 -5.69 -11.13
C TYR A 243 4.45 -4.48 -11.55
N VAL A 244 3.69 -4.55 -12.65
CA VAL A 244 2.87 -3.42 -13.12
C VAL A 244 1.64 -3.17 -12.21
N TRP A 245 1.28 -4.18 -11.42
CA TRP A 245 0.16 -4.15 -10.47
C TRP A 245 0.57 -3.65 -9.10
N LEU A 246 1.87 -3.63 -8.84
CA LEU A 246 2.45 -3.17 -7.59
C LEU A 246 2.60 -1.65 -7.61
N ASP A 247 2.25 -0.99 -6.51
CA ASP A 247 2.66 0.38 -6.23
C ASP A 247 4.18 0.45 -5.95
N ALA A 248 4.73 1.66 -5.86
CA ALA A 248 6.18 1.85 -5.71
C ALA A 248 6.72 1.21 -4.42
N ASP A 249 5.95 1.21 -3.33
CA ASP A 249 6.36 0.62 -2.05
C ASP A 249 6.32 -0.91 -2.13
N GLU A 250 5.30 -1.47 -2.77
CA GLU A 250 5.20 -2.90 -3.07
C GLU A 250 6.34 -3.38 -3.96
N GLN A 251 6.68 -2.61 -5.01
CA GLN A 251 7.82 -2.92 -5.88
C GLN A 251 9.13 -2.92 -5.09
N ALA A 252 9.35 -1.93 -4.23
CA ALA A 252 10.56 -1.87 -3.40
C ALA A 252 10.67 -3.09 -2.46
N ILE A 253 9.54 -3.56 -1.89
CA ILE A 253 9.52 -4.77 -1.09
C ILE A 253 9.88 -6.01 -1.92
N ILE A 254 9.31 -6.14 -3.12
CA ILE A 254 9.64 -7.25 -4.01
C ILE A 254 11.10 -7.19 -4.46
N ASP A 255 11.65 -6.01 -4.75
CA ASP A 255 13.06 -5.83 -5.10
C ASP A 255 13.99 -6.25 -3.95
N ASP A 256 13.58 -6.00 -2.70
CA ASP A 256 14.31 -6.46 -1.52
C ASP A 256 14.26 -7.98 -1.36
N MET A 257 13.12 -8.61 -1.65
CA MET A 257 13.03 -10.07 -1.72
C MET A 257 13.87 -10.64 -2.86
N GLU A 258 13.89 -9.98 -4.03
CA GLU A 258 14.71 -10.37 -5.18
C GLU A 258 16.18 -10.45 -4.78
N LYS A 259 16.71 -9.44 -4.06
CA LYS A 259 18.10 -9.42 -3.57
C LYS A 259 18.43 -10.59 -2.63
N ILE A 260 17.44 -11.12 -1.91
CA ILE A 260 17.61 -12.27 -1.01
C ILE A 260 17.66 -13.58 -1.80
N VAL A 261 16.78 -13.70 -2.81
CA VAL A 261 16.54 -14.94 -3.55
C VAL A 261 17.52 -15.13 -4.70
N VAL A 262 17.72 -14.08 -5.50
CA VAL A 262 18.50 -14.13 -6.73
C VAL A 262 19.97 -14.32 -6.41
N ASN A 263 20.57 -15.33 -7.02
CA ASN A 263 21.97 -15.71 -6.86
C ASN A 263 22.47 -16.45 -8.11
N ALA A 264 23.66 -17.05 -8.04
CA ALA A 264 24.29 -17.72 -9.19
C ALA A 264 23.47 -18.90 -9.76
N THR A 265 22.62 -19.57 -8.97
CA THR A 265 21.82 -20.73 -9.39
C THR A 265 20.33 -20.42 -9.57
N TYR A 266 19.88 -19.27 -9.09
CA TYR A 266 18.50 -18.79 -9.20
C TYR A 266 18.48 -17.36 -9.75
N ASP A 267 18.15 -17.20 -11.03
CA ASP A 267 18.17 -15.92 -11.72
C ASP A 267 16.86 -15.12 -11.55
N LYS A 268 16.88 -13.87 -12.03
CA LYS A 268 15.75 -12.94 -11.98
C LYS A 268 14.55 -13.41 -12.81
N GLU A 269 14.78 -14.15 -13.90
CA GLU A 269 13.70 -14.66 -14.76
C GLU A 269 12.87 -15.69 -13.98
N LYS A 270 13.53 -16.65 -13.31
CA LYS A 270 12.87 -17.62 -12.43
C LYS A 270 12.10 -16.95 -11.30
N PHE A 271 12.66 -15.90 -10.70
CA PHE A 271 12.00 -15.13 -9.66
C PHE A 271 10.70 -14.49 -10.17
N ASN A 272 10.77 -13.81 -11.32
CA ASN A 272 9.61 -13.17 -11.93
C ASN A 272 8.56 -14.18 -12.38
N ASP A 273 8.96 -15.30 -13.00
CA ASP A 273 8.06 -16.38 -13.40
C ASP A 273 7.33 -16.98 -12.20
N LYS A 274 8.05 -17.14 -11.08
CA LYS A 274 7.47 -17.61 -9.83
C LYS A 274 6.42 -16.65 -9.30
N LEU A 275 6.69 -15.35 -9.25
CA LEU A 275 5.71 -14.36 -8.81
C LEU A 275 4.51 -14.26 -9.77
N ASN A 276 4.74 -14.33 -11.08
CA ASN A 276 3.68 -14.29 -12.09
C ASN A 276 2.76 -15.53 -12.04
N SER A 277 3.28 -16.66 -11.56
CA SER A 277 2.50 -17.88 -11.31
C SER A 277 1.55 -17.77 -10.11
N LEU A 278 1.76 -16.78 -9.24
CA LEU A 278 0.86 -16.47 -8.13
C LEU A 278 -0.30 -15.58 -8.61
N SER A 279 -1.40 -15.58 -7.86
CA SER A 279 -2.42 -14.53 -8.00
C SER A 279 -1.93 -13.24 -7.34
N ASP A 280 -2.44 -12.09 -7.79
CA ASP A 280 -2.09 -10.77 -7.22
C ASP A 280 -2.35 -10.71 -5.71
N TYR A 281 -3.48 -11.27 -5.27
CA TYR A 281 -3.77 -11.45 -3.86
C TYR A 281 -2.62 -12.12 -3.09
N ARG A 282 -2.12 -13.26 -3.59
CA ARG A 282 -1.05 -14.01 -2.92
C ARG A 282 0.23 -13.20 -2.85
N VAL A 283 0.57 -12.48 -3.93
CA VAL A 283 1.77 -11.63 -3.96
C VAL A 283 1.64 -10.48 -2.96
N ALA A 284 0.49 -9.82 -2.92
CA ALA A 284 0.29 -8.70 -2.02
C ALA A 284 0.22 -9.12 -0.54
N GLU A 285 -0.27 -10.32 -0.24
CA GLU A 285 -0.20 -10.91 1.10
C GLU A 285 1.24 -11.22 1.50
N ILE A 286 2.04 -11.82 0.61
CA ILE A 286 3.49 -12.02 0.80
C ILE A 286 4.18 -10.67 1.08
N VAL A 287 3.89 -9.63 0.30
CA VAL A 287 4.41 -8.27 0.50
C VAL A 287 4.01 -7.72 1.87
N CYS A 288 2.78 -7.97 2.32
CA CYS A 288 2.29 -7.50 3.61
C CYS A 288 3.09 -8.12 4.77
N TYR A 289 3.20 -9.45 4.80
CA TYR A 289 3.93 -10.14 5.87
C TYR A 289 5.43 -9.82 5.85
N TYR A 290 6.04 -9.75 4.68
CA TYR A 290 7.45 -9.39 4.57
C TYR A 290 7.70 -7.95 5.05
N ARG A 291 6.78 -7.01 4.77
CA ARG A 291 6.87 -5.63 5.28
C ARG A 291 6.78 -5.58 6.80
N ASP A 292 5.85 -6.30 7.41
CA ASP A 292 5.72 -6.34 8.87
C ASP A 292 6.98 -6.91 9.52
N PHE A 293 7.50 -7.99 8.95
CA PHE A 293 8.78 -8.56 9.33
C PHE A 293 9.93 -7.55 9.24
N LYS A 294 10.03 -6.79 8.13
CA LYS A 294 11.05 -5.76 7.93
C LYS A 294 10.95 -4.64 8.97
N ASN A 295 9.75 -4.21 9.30
CA ASN A 295 9.53 -3.21 10.35
C ASN A 295 10.05 -3.72 11.71
N ASP A 296 9.73 -4.97 12.06
CA ASP A 296 10.22 -5.57 13.31
C ASP A 296 11.75 -5.68 13.33
N GLN A 297 12.38 -6.01 12.20
CA GLN A 297 13.84 -6.00 12.07
C GLN A 297 14.43 -4.61 12.32
N GLU A 298 13.85 -3.57 11.72
CA GLU A 298 14.33 -2.19 11.86
C GLU A 298 14.17 -1.68 13.29
N GLU A 299 13.04 -1.97 13.94
CA GLU A 299 12.82 -1.63 15.34
C GLU A 299 13.80 -2.33 16.29
N ALA A 300 14.04 -3.63 16.07
CA ALA A 300 15.00 -4.39 16.85
C ALA A 300 16.42 -3.84 16.68
N LEU A 301 16.84 -3.54 15.45
CA LEU A 301 18.16 -2.98 15.17
C LEU A 301 18.33 -1.62 15.87
N LYS A 302 17.34 -0.74 15.77
CA LYS A 302 17.34 0.57 16.44
C LYS A 302 17.43 0.43 17.98
N ALA A 303 16.74 -0.56 18.55
CA ALA A 303 16.81 -0.83 19.99
C ALA A 303 18.20 -1.33 20.40
N ILE A 304 18.81 -2.23 19.62
CA ILE A 304 20.18 -2.72 19.83
C ILE A 304 21.19 -1.56 19.77
N GLU A 305 21.03 -0.62 18.84
CA GLU A 305 21.90 0.56 18.73
C GLU A 305 21.89 1.41 20.00
N GLY A 306 20.76 1.47 20.71
CA GLY A 306 20.60 2.16 21.99
C GLY A 306 21.23 1.46 23.20
N VAL A 307 21.72 0.22 23.06
CA VAL A 307 22.43 -0.49 24.14
C VAL A 307 23.85 0.08 24.27
N SER A 308 24.20 0.48 25.49
CA SER A 308 25.49 1.10 25.84
C SER A 308 26.55 0.07 26.24
N ASP A 309 26.15 -1.06 26.84
CA ASP A 309 27.06 -2.16 27.13
C ASP A 309 27.47 -2.87 25.83
N ASP A 310 28.77 -2.82 25.50
CA ASP A 310 29.29 -3.35 24.25
C ASP A 310 29.15 -4.88 24.15
N ALA A 311 29.31 -5.60 25.27
CA ALA A 311 29.23 -7.07 25.28
C ALA A 311 27.80 -7.55 24.99
N GLU A 312 26.82 -6.97 25.69
CA GLU A 312 25.40 -7.25 25.49
C GLU A 312 24.93 -6.81 24.11
N LYS A 313 25.38 -5.64 23.64
CA LYS A 313 25.11 -5.18 22.28
C LYS A 313 25.59 -6.17 21.22
N GLN A 314 26.80 -6.71 21.38
CA GLN A 314 27.33 -7.73 20.45
C GLN A 314 26.57 -9.06 20.56
N ASN A 315 26.14 -9.47 21.76
CA ASN A 315 25.29 -10.64 21.95
C ASN A 315 23.97 -10.49 21.18
N LEU A 316 23.29 -9.36 21.35
CA LEU A 316 22.03 -9.06 20.69
C LEU A 316 22.20 -8.96 19.16
N LYS A 317 23.28 -8.32 18.67
CA LYS A 317 23.61 -8.31 17.24
C LYS A 317 23.83 -9.71 16.67
N THR A 318 24.48 -10.60 17.43
CA THR A 318 24.70 -11.99 17.01
C THR A 318 23.37 -12.72 16.87
N ARG A 319 22.49 -12.64 17.87
CA ARG A 319 21.14 -13.22 17.83
C ARG A 319 20.31 -12.66 16.66
N PHE A 320 20.38 -11.35 16.45
CA PHE A 320 19.72 -10.67 15.33
C PHE A 320 20.18 -11.22 13.97
N ASN A 321 21.50 -11.30 13.75
CA ASN A 321 22.06 -11.78 12.49
C ASN A 321 21.74 -13.25 12.23
N THR A 322 21.76 -14.10 13.27
CA THR A 322 21.34 -15.51 13.16
C THR A 322 19.89 -15.61 12.70
N LEU A 323 18.97 -14.93 13.38
CA LEU A 323 17.54 -14.96 13.05
C LEU A 323 17.27 -14.41 11.64
N GLN A 324 17.96 -13.33 11.24
CA GLN A 324 17.87 -12.79 9.89
C GLN A 324 18.37 -13.80 8.84
N GLY A 325 19.49 -14.46 9.11
CA GLY A 325 20.05 -15.48 8.22
C GLY A 325 19.11 -16.68 8.02
N GLU A 326 18.51 -17.16 9.10
CA GLU A 326 17.52 -18.24 9.08
C GLU A 326 16.29 -17.85 8.26
N TYR A 327 15.71 -16.66 8.50
CA TYR A 327 14.58 -16.18 7.73
C TYR A 327 14.91 -16.03 6.24
N TYR A 328 16.07 -15.44 5.91
CA TYR A 328 16.48 -15.30 4.51
C TYR A 328 16.72 -16.65 3.83
N SER A 329 17.20 -17.65 4.58
CA SER A 329 17.27 -19.03 4.08
C SER A 329 15.87 -19.58 3.77
N SER A 330 14.91 -19.39 4.68
CA SER A 330 13.53 -19.84 4.50
C SER A 330 12.86 -19.23 3.26
N ILE A 331 13.10 -17.94 2.98
CA ILE A 331 12.61 -17.28 1.77
C ILE A 331 13.20 -17.96 0.52
N ARG A 332 14.52 -18.16 0.48
CA ARG A 332 15.18 -18.82 -0.66
C ARG A 332 14.62 -20.22 -0.90
N ASP A 333 14.41 -20.98 0.16
CA ASP A 333 13.87 -22.33 0.08
C ASP A 333 12.42 -22.34 -0.42
N ALA A 334 11.60 -21.37 -0.01
CA ALA A 334 10.23 -21.23 -0.48
C ALA A 334 10.16 -20.96 -1.99
N PHE A 335 11.03 -20.11 -2.54
CA PHE A 335 11.08 -19.80 -3.97
C PHE A 335 11.51 -20.98 -4.86
N ASN A 336 12.14 -22.00 -4.27
CA ASN A 336 12.50 -23.25 -4.95
C ASN A 336 11.35 -24.28 -4.99
N LYS A 337 10.18 -23.99 -4.40
CA LYS A 337 9.04 -24.92 -4.31
C LYS A 337 7.90 -24.58 -5.27
N SER A 338 6.79 -25.31 -5.18
CA SER A 338 5.58 -25.03 -5.96
C SER A 338 5.00 -23.65 -5.60
N ALA A 339 4.12 -23.10 -6.44
CA ALA A 339 3.49 -21.81 -6.18
C ALA A 339 2.61 -21.83 -4.91
N ASP A 340 1.92 -22.95 -4.67
CA ASP A 340 1.13 -23.16 -3.45
C ASP A 340 2.03 -23.27 -2.21
N ASP A 341 3.14 -24.01 -2.32
CA ASP A 341 4.09 -24.16 -1.20
C ASP A 341 4.83 -22.86 -0.88
N LEU A 342 5.19 -22.07 -1.90
CA LEU A 342 5.79 -20.74 -1.75
C LEU A 342 4.84 -19.85 -0.93
N TYR A 343 3.59 -19.77 -1.36
CA TYR A 343 2.57 -18.97 -0.69
C TYR A 343 2.33 -19.47 0.74
N ALA A 344 2.16 -20.78 0.93
CA ALA A 344 1.96 -21.36 2.24
C ALA A 344 3.15 -21.06 3.17
N GLN A 345 4.39 -21.22 2.71
CA GLN A 345 5.56 -21.04 3.58
C GLN A 345 5.78 -19.57 3.95
N LEU A 346 5.67 -18.65 3.00
CA LEU A 346 5.83 -17.24 3.33
C LEU A 346 4.71 -16.70 4.23
N ASN A 347 3.55 -17.36 4.29
CA ASN A 347 2.41 -16.96 5.12
C ASN A 347 2.20 -17.78 6.41
N HIS A 348 2.76 -19.00 6.55
CA HIS A 348 2.68 -19.81 7.78
C HIS A 348 3.92 -19.71 8.69
N TYR A 349 5.09 -19.42 8.12
CA TYR A 349 6.30 -19.17 8.92
C TYR A 349 6.38 -17.79 9.61
N PRO A 350 5.46 -16.81 9.44
CA PRO A 350 5.49 -15.59 10.24
C PRO A 350 5.50 -15.89 11.74
N ASP A 351 4.80 -16.88 12.28
CA ASP A 351 4.69 -17.03 13.75
C ASP A 351 6.04 -17.28 14.46
N GLU A 352 6.93 -18.05 13.82
CA GLU A 352 8.25 -18.38 14.39
C GLU A 352 9.19 -17.15 14.37
N TYR A 353 9.19 -16.38 13.28
CA TYR A 353 10.07 -15.22 13.11
C TYR A 353 9.48 -13.90 13.62
N SER A 354 8.15 -13.74 13.56
CA SER A 354 7.39 -12.55 14.00
C SER A 354 7.48 -12.32 15.50
N SER A 355 7.75 -13.36 16.30
CA SER A 355 8.00 -13.20 17.72
C SER A 355 9.49 -12.96 18.04
N GLY A 356 10.39 -13.39 17.15
CA GLY A 356 11.84 -13.34 17.37
C GLY A 356 12.41 -11.93 17.41
N PHE A 357 12.14 -11.11 16.39
CA PHE A 357 12.65 -9.72 16.34
C PHE A 357 12.05 -8.82 17.43
N PRO A 358 10.72 -8.85 17.70
CA PRO A 358 10.15 -8.15 18.84
C PRO A 358 10.76 -8.56 20.18
N LYS A 359 11.07 -9.85 20.38
CA LYS A 359 11.77 -10.31 21.59
C LYS A 359 13.17 -9.72 21.70
N ILE A 360 13.94 -9.69 20.62
CA ILE A 360 15.28 -9.07 20.60
C ILE A 360 15.18 -7.57 20.89
N ARG A 361 14.19 -6.86 20.30
CA ARG A 361 13.91 -5.45 20.58
C ARG A 361 13.65 -5.20 22.06
N ASP A 362 12.83 -6.04 22.69
CA ASP A 362 12.44 -5.87 24.09
C ASP A 362 13.57 -6.24 25.06
N ASP A 363 14.38 -7.25 24.72
CA ASP A 363 15.65 -7.55 25.41
C ASP A 363 16.60 -6.35 25.35
N ALA A 364 16.80 -5.74 24.17
CA ALA A 364 17.65 -4.58 23.99
C ALA A 364 17.18 -3.36 24.78
N LYS A 365 15.86 -3.09 24.80
CA LYS A 365 15.28 -2.01 25.61
C LYS A 365 15.52 -2.23 27.11
N ARG A 366 15.40 -3.47 27.59
CA ARG A 366 15.69 -3.82 28.99
C ARG A 366 17.17 -3.63 29.33
N ALA A 367 18.08 -4.07 28.46
CA ALA A 367 19.51 -3.86 28.63
C ALA A 367 19.88 -2.38 28.69
N ALA A 368 19.30 -1.56 27.81
CA ALA A 368 19.51 -0.12 27.81
C ALA A 368 18.96 0.58 29.08
N ALA A 369 17.83 0.13 29.61
CA ALA A 369 17.27 0.64 30.86
C ALA A 369 18.15 0.28 32.07
N ALA A 370 18.59 -0.99 32.17
CA ALA A 370 19.45 -1.45 33.25
C ALA A 370 20.80 -0.70 33.29
N ALA A 371 21.38 -0.40 32.12
CA ALA A 371 22.61 0.40 32.04
C ALA A 371 22.42 1.81 32.61
N LYS A 372 21.31 2.48 32.28
CA LYS A 372 20.98 3.82 32.81
C LYS A 372 20.77 3.81 34.32
N GLU A 373 20.10 2.78 34.85
CA GLU A 373 19.91 2.63 36.29
C GLU A 373 21.24 2.41 37.01
N ALA A 374 22.14 1.61 36.44
CA ALA A 374 23.48 1.40 36.99
C ALA A 374 24.35 2.67 36.97
N GLU A 375 24.25 3.49 35.92
CA GLU A 375 24.93 4.79 35.86
C GLU A 375 24.36 5.78 36.89
N ALA A 376 23.04 5.83 37.05
CA ALA A 376 22.38 6.69 38.04
C ALA A 376 22.75 6.29 39.48
N ALA A 377 22.81 4.99 39.78
CA ALA A 377 23.23 4.50 41.09
C ALA A 377 24.68 4.90 41.42
N LYS A 378 25.60 4.76 40.46
CA LYS A 378 27.00 5.20 40.62
C LYS A 378 27.13 6.71 40.82
N ALA A 379 26.31 7.51 40.13
CA ALA A 379 26.30 8.96 40.30
C ALA A 379 25.81 9.37 41.70
N ALA A 380 24.79 8.70 42.24
CA ALA A 380 24.28 8.96 43.59
C ALA A 380 25.32 8.60 44.67
N GLU A 381 26.03 7.47 44.53
CA GLU A 381 27.11 7.08 45.45
C GLU A 381 28.28 8.08 45.43
N ALA A 382 28.58 8.68 44.27
CA ALA A 382 29.62 9.69 44.15
C ALA A 382 29.27 11.03 44.81
N GLU A 383 27.98 11.41 44.87
CA GLU A 383 27.53 12.60 45.60
C GLU A 383 27.55 12.41 47.13
N GLU A 384 27.20 11.23 47.65
CA GLU A 384 27.28 10.95 49.09
C GLU A 384 28.73 10.83 49.60
N GLY A 385 29.66 10.36 48.77
CA GLY A 385 31.09 10.24 49.13
C GLY A 385 31.86 11.57 49.16
N SER A 386 31.29 12.66 48.63
CA SER A 386 31.92 13.99 48.57
C SER A 386 31.67 14.84 49.82
N GLY A 387 30.92 14.33 50.81
CA GLY A 387 30.29 15.13 51.86
C GLY A 387 30.80 14.90 53.28
N THR A 388 32.07 14.57 53.55
CA THR A 388 32.62 14.62 54.91
C THR A 388 34.14 14.87 54.91
N ASP A 389 34.56 16.10 54.67
CA ASP A 389 35.86 16.64 55.12
C ASP A 389 35.67 18.14 55.41
N GLU A 390 34.79 18.48 56.37
CA GLU A 390 34.96 19.72 57.12
C GLU A 390 35.62 19.38 58.45
N GLU A 391 36.95 19.49 58.38
CA GLU A 391 37.94 19.37 59.42
C GLU A 391 37.66 20.33 60.60
N SER A 392 37.87 19.77 61.77
CA SER A 392 37.78 20.34 63.11
C SER A 392 38.70 21.55 63.32
N GLY A 393 38.10 22.74 63.48
CA GLY A 393 38.76 23.90 64.08
C GLY A 393 38.51 23.97 65.57
N ALA A 394 39.39 23.36 66.36
CA ALA A 394 39.46 23.56 67.82
C ALA A 394 39.83 25.01 68.17
N ALA A 395 39.15 25.60 69.14
CA ALA A 395 39.63 26.75 69.90
C ALA A 395 39.30 26.56 71.38
N ASP A 396 40.27 25.98 72.08
CA ASP A 396 40.47 26.10 73.52
C ASP A 396 41.07 27.47 73.85
N GLY A 397 40.73 28.00 75.04
CA GLY A 397 41.50 29.03 75.72
C GLY A 397 40.81 30.39 75.91
N GLY A 398 40.38 30.68 77.15
CA GLY A 398 40.17 32.07 77.58
C GLY A 398 39.36 32.26 78.87
N SER A 399 40.03 32.05 80.01
CA SER A 399 39.82 32.57 81.38
C SER A 399 38.43 32.85 81.96
#